data_AF-A0ABF7PGA8-F1
#
_entry.id   AF-A0ABF7PGA8-F1
#
_cell.length_a   1.000
_cell.length_b   1.000
_cell.length_c   1.000
_cell.angle_alpha   90.00
_cell.angle_beta   90.00
_cell.angle_gamma   90.00
#
_symmetry.space_group_name_H-M   'P 1'
#
loop_
_entity.id
_entity.type
_entity.pdbx_description
1 polymer ?
#
loop_
_entity_poly.entity_id
_entity_poly.type
_entity_poly.pdbx_seq_one_letter_code
_entity_poly.pdbx_strand_id
1 'polypeptide(L)' 'MKTAYIIKEVQNINSEREGTQIEADSLSQAKRIASKEQCFHGTVMRIETVNGLWLSYKEDGKRWVDCM' A
#
# COMPACT_ATOMS: atom_id res chain seq x y z
N MET A 1 16.97 10.00 0.06
CA MET A 1 16.94 9.33 1.37
C MET A 1 15.76 8.39 1.34
N LYS A 2 15.97 7.11 1.66
CA LYS A 2 14.88 6.14 1.62
C LYS A 2 14.00 6.27 2.87
N THR A 3 12.71 6.10 2.69
CA THR A 3 11.70 6.07 3.73
C THR A 3 11.12 4.65 3.81
N ALA A 4 10.90 4.16 5.03
CA ALA A 4 10.25 2.88 5.27
C ALA A 4 8.72 3.02 5.17
N TYR A 5 8.11 2.14 4.39
CA TYR A 5 6.66 2.02 4.24
C TYR A 5 6.23 0.58 4.53
N ILE A 6 4.98 0.40 4.94
CA ILE A 6 4.35 -0.91 5.04
C ILE A 6 3.35 -1.05 3.91
N ILE A 7 3.51 -2.05 3.05
CA ILE A 7 2.52 -2.40 2.03
C ILE A 7 1.68 -3.57 2.52
N LYS A 8 0.36 -3.47 2.36
CA LYS A 8 -0.60 -4.51 2.73
C LYS A 8 -1.45 -4.87 1.53
N GLU A 9 -1.69 -6.16 1.35
CA GLU A 9 -2.70 -6.69 0.45
C GLU A 9 -3.84 -7.30 1.28
N VAL A 10 -4.99 -6.63 1.26
CA VAL A 10 -6.15 -6.95 2.10
C VAL A 10 -7.40 -7.21 1.25
N GLN A 11 -8.37 -7.95 1.79
CA GLN A 11 -9.60 -8.28 1.05
C GLN A 11 -10.48 -7.04 0.80
N ASN A 12 -10.67 -6.19 1.81
CA ASN A 12 -11.46 -4.96 1.71
C ASN A 12 -10.66 -3.78 2.28
N ILE A 13 -11.07 -2.56 1.94
CA ILE A 13 -10.39 -1.32 2.38
C ILE A 13 -10.14 -1.31 3.89
N ASN A 14 -11.16 -1.67 4.69
CA ASN A 14 -11.14 -1.65 6.16
C ASN A 14 -10.73 -3.00 6.79
N SER A 15 -10.23 -3.95 6.01
CA SER A 15 -9.68 -5.20 6.55
C SER A 15 -8.27 -4.96 7.09
N GLU A 16 -7.89 -5.72 8.11
CA GLU A 16 -6.56 -5.64 8.71
C GLU A 16 -5.77 -6.94 8.44
N ARG A 17 -4.49 -6.79 8.12
CA ARG A 17 -3.55 -7.89 7.87
C ARG A 17 -2.13 -7.40 8.10
N GLU A 18 -1.23 -8.30 8.47
CA GLU A 18 0.19 -8.00 8.47
C GLU A 18 0.64 -7.57 7.07
N GLY A 19 1.51 -6.56 7.02
CA GLY A 19 2.08 -6.03 5.79
C GLY A 19 3.57 -6.33 5.68
N THR A 20 4.14 -6.03 4.52
CA THR A 20 5.57 -6.16 4.27
C THR A 20 6.21 -4.78 4.29
N GLN A 21 7.32 -4.66 5.03
CA GLN A 21 8.11 -3.43 5.03
C GLN A 21 8.89 -3.31 3.72
N ILE A 22 8.83 -2.14 3.09
CA ILE A 22 9.63 -1.77 1.92
C ILE A 22 10.36 -0.46 2.18
N GLU A 23 11.45 -0.24 1.45
CA GLU A 23 12.11 1.06 1.39
C GLU A 23 11.88 1.72 0.04
N ALA A 24 11.48 2.99 0.05
CA ALA A 24 11.30 3.78 -1.17
C ALA A 24 11.70 5.24 -0.97
N ASP A 25 12.14 5.89 -2.04
CA ASP A 25 12.52 7.30 -2.10
C ASP A 25 11.32 8.26 -2.08
N SER A 26 10.10 7.75 -2.37
CA SER A 26 8.87 8.53 -2.38
C SER A 26 7.62 7.65 -2.31
N LEU A 27 6.48 8.24 -1.91
CA LEU A 27 5.18 7.56 -1.95
C LEU A 27 4.82 7.08 -3.36
N SER A 28 5.18 7.84 -4.40
CA SER A 28 4.99 7.46 -5.80
C SER A 28 5.75 6.18 -6.17
N GLN A 29 6.97 6.00 -5.66
CA GLN A 29 7.72 4.76 -5.86
C GLN A 29 7.12 3.60 -5.05
N ALA A 30 6.67 3.85 -3.81
CA ALA A 30 5.97 2.86 -3.00
C ALA A 30 4.68 2.35 -3.69
N LYS A 31 3.88 3.24 -4.31
CA LYS A 31 2.70 2.88 -5.13
C LYS A 31 3.03 1.93 -6.28
N ARG A 32 4.16 2.15 -6.96
CA ARG A 32 4.63 1.29 -8.05
C ARG A 32 5.05 -0.09 -7.53
N ILE A 33 5.80 -0.13 -6.43
CA ILE A 33 6.22 -1.39 -5.79
C ILE A 33 4.99 -2.18 -5.33
N ALA A 34 4.09 -1.55 -4.58
CA ALA A 34 2.86 -2.18 -4.10
C ALA A 34 2.01 -2.78 -5.25
N SER A 35 1.88 -2.06 -6.37
CA SER A 35 1.14 -2.57 -7.53
C SER A 35 1.82 -3.78 -8.20
N LYS A 36 3.16 -3.85 -8.16
CA LYS A 36 3.93 -4.97 -8.73
C LYS A 36 3.87 -6.22 -7.85
N GLU A 37 3.86 -6.03 -6.53
CA GLU A 37 3.87 -7.11 -5.53
C GLU A 37 2.46 -7.67 -5.23
N GLN A 38 1.41 -7.10 -5.82
CA GLN A 38 0.04 -7.60 -5.66
C GLN A 38 -0.07 -9.04 -6.19
N CYS A 39 -0.50 -9.96 -5.33
CA CYS A 39 -0.52 -11.39 -5.66
C CYS A 39 -1.91 -11.90 -6.07
N PHE A 40 -2.97 -11.22 -5.67
CA PHE A 40 -4.35 -11.66 -5.88
C PHE A 40 -5.17 -10.60 -6.63
N HIS A 41 -6.06 -11.06 -7.50
CA HIS A 41 -7.09 -10.21 -8.10
C HIS A 41 -8.20 -9.90 -7.09
N GLY A 42 -8.86 -8.75 -7.24
CA GLY A 42 -9.96 -8.33 -6.37
C GLY A 42 -9.55 -7.87 -4.96
N THR A 43 -8.26 -7.84 -4.62
CA THR A 43 -7.75 -7.30 -3.36
C THR A 43 -7.51 -5.80 -3.41
N VAL A 44 -7.35 -5.19 -2.24
CA VAL A 44 -6.98 -3.79 -2.05
C VAL A 44 -5.53 -3.71 -1.62
N MET A 45 -4.74 -2.92 -2.34
CA MET A 45 -3.40 -2.54 -1.91
C MET A 45 -3.47 -1.31 -1.01
N ARG A 46 -2.81 -1.35 0.14
CA ARG A 46 -2.74 -0.24 1.09
C ARG A 46 -1.30 0.05 1.47
N ILE A 47 -0.96 1.33 1.59
CA ILE A 47 0.36 1.81 1.98
C ILE A 47 0.22 2.59 3.28
N GLU A 48 0.99 2.20 4.27
CA GLU A 48 1.02 2.80 5.59
C GLU A 48 2.43 3.24 5.97
N THR A 49 2.55 4.13 6.96
CA THR A 49 3.80 4.33 7.68
C THR A 49 4.10 3.12 8.57
N VAL A 50 5.33 3.02 9.07
CA VAL A 50 5.72 2.00 10.07
C VAL A 50 4.86 2.07 11.35
N ASN A 51 4.26 3.24 11.62
CA ASN A 51 3.44 3.48 12.81
C ASN A 51 1.94 3.21 12.55
N GLY A 52 1.57 2.73 11.36
CA GLY A 52 0.19 2.38 10.99
C GLY A 52 -0.66 3.53 10.44
N LEU A 53 -0.08 4.70 10.14
CA LEU A 53 -0.82 5.79 9.51
C LEU A 53 -1.05 5.46 8.02
N TRP A 54 -2.31 5.50 7.58
CA TRP A 54 -2.67 5.28 6.18
C TRP A 54 -2.23 6.45 5.31
N LEU A 55 -1.48 6.14 4.25
CA LEU A 55 -1.04 7.14 3.27
C LEU A 55 -1.88 7.07 2.01
N SER A 56 -2.11 5.86 1.49
CA SER A 56 -2.83 5.67 0.23
C SER A 56 -3.35 4.24 0.12
N TYR A 57 -4.43 4.05 -0.63
CA TYR A 57 -4.93 2.72 -0.99
C TYR A 57 -5.40 2.67 -2.44
N LYS A 58 -5.50 1.45 -2.98
CA LYS A 58 -5.97 1.18 -4.34
C LYS A 58 -6.82 -0.07 -4.34
N GLU A 59 -8.10 0.09 -4.65
CA GLU A 59 -8.98 -1.03 -5.00
C GLU A 59 -8.62 -1.59 -6.38
N ASP A 60 -8.98 -2.85 -6.63
CA ASP A 60 -8.76 -3.48 -7.92
C ASP A 60 -9.42 -2.69 -9.07
N GLY A 61 -8.70 -2.54 -10.18
CA GLY A 61 -9.13 -1.76 -11.34
C GLY A 61 -9.30 -0.24 -11.14
N LYS A 62 -9.11 0.31 -9.92
CA LYS A 62 -9.28 1.74 -9.65
C LYS A 62 -7.95 2.50 -9.54
N ARG A 63 -8.03 3.82 -9.52
CA ARG A 63 -6.88 4.70 -9.23
C ARG A 63 -6.55 4.67 -7.73
N TRP A 64 -5.31 5.02 -7.40
CA TRP A 64 -4.91 5.27 -6.02
C TRP A 64 -5.72 6.42 -5.41
N VAL A 65 -6.13 6.26 -4.16
CA VAL A 65 -6.79 7.28 -3.33
C VAL A 65 -5.84 7.64 -2.21
N ASP A 66 -5.48 8.92 -2.13
CA ASP A 66 -4.62 9.44 -1.07
C ASP A 66 -5.46 9.79 0.16
N CYS A 67 -4.98 9.36 1.32
CA CYS A 67 -5.64 9.59 2.61
C CYS A 67 -5.19 10.90 3.27
N MET A 68 -4.13 11.52 2.73
CA MET A 68 -3.61 12.84 3.10
C MET A 68 -3.27 13.65 1.86
#